data_AF-A0A9Q1AVF7-F1
#
_entry.id   AF-A0A9Q1AVF7-F1
#
_cell.length_a   1.000
_cell.length_b   1.000
_cell.length_c   1.000
_cell.angle_alpha   90.00
_cell.angle_beta   90.00
_cell.angle_gamma   90.00
#
_symmetry.space_group_name_H-M   'P 1'
#
loop_
_entity.id
_entity.type
_entity.pdbx_description
1 polymer ?
#
loop_
_entity_poly.entity_id
_entity_poly.type
_entity_poly.pdbx_seq_one_letter_code
_entity_poly.pdbx_strand_id
1 'polypeptide(L)' 'AGQLAVIEGEMDSQLYQKILLDNMRRSVCYLKLCRSWVMKHNHDSKYWSKYITEWLQKTKICLLEWP' A
#
# COMPACT_ATOMS: atom_id res chain seq x y z
N ALA A 1 15.77 1.78 4.57
CA ALA A 1 14.73 1.91 5.60
C ALA A 1 13.50 2.58 4.98
N GLY A 2 12.30 2.01 5.18
CA GLY A 2 11.03 2.60 4.73
C GLY A 2 10.36 3.41 5.86
N GLN A 3 9.22 4.03 5.56
CA GLN A 3 8.42 4.71 6.59
C GLN A 3 7.57 3.71 7.38
N LEU A 4 7.62 3.81 8.71
CA LEU A 4 6.79 3.03 9.63
C LEU A 4 5.62 3.90 10.10
N ALA A 5 4.41 3.35 10.08
CA ALA A 5 3.24 3.95 10.70
C ALA A 5 2.74 3.04 11.82
N VAL A 6 2.46 3.63 12.98
CA VAL A 6 1.80 2.96 14.11
C VAL A 6 0.30 3.25 14.00
N ILE A 7 -0.51 2.21 14.13
CA ILE A 7 -1.97 2.32 14.11
C ILE A 7 -2.48 1.99 15.50
N GLU A 8 -3.21 2.92 16.09
CA GLU A 8 -3.91 2.73 17.34
C GLU A 8 -5.34 2.28 17.05
N GLY A 9 -5.74 1.11 17.54
CA GLY A 9 -7.08 0.53 17.32
C GLY A 9 -7.18 -0.41 16.12
N GLU A 10 -8.41 -0.69 15.68
CA GLU A 10 -8.65 -1.57 14.53
C GLU A 10 -8.38 -0.82 13.21
N MET A 11 -7.59 -1.44 12.34
CA MET A 11 -7.31 -0.91 11.02
C MET A 11 -8.54 -1.05 10.13
N ASP A 12 -9.15 0.07 9.77
CA ASP A 12 -10.17 0.10 8.72
C ASP A 12 -9.55 0.31 7.33
N SER A 13 -10.35 0.05 6.29
CA SER A 13 -9.89 0.17 4.89
C SER A 13 -9.54 1.60 4.47
N GLN A 14 -10.18 2.63 5.02
CA GLN A 14 -9.90 4.03 4.66
C GLN A 14 -8.60 4.51 5.31
N LEU A 15 -8.39 4.18 6.58
CA LEU A 15 -7.16 4.43 7.31
C LEU A 15 -5.98 3.73 6.64
N TYR A 16 -6.19 2.48 6.23
CA TYR A 16 -5.18 1.73 5.49
C TYR A 16 -4.80 2.43 4.17
N GLN A 17 -5.77 2.86 3.35
CA GLN A 17 -5.48 3.63 2.11
C GLN A 17 -4.69 4.90 2.38
N LYS A 18 -5.09 5.66 3.40
CA LYS A 18 -4.44 6.92 3.77
C LYS A 18 -2.97 6.70 4.14
N ILE A 19 -2.70 5.72 4.99
CA ILE A 19 -1.34 5.37 5.40
C ILE A 19 -0.53 4.88 4.20
N LEU A 20 -1.14 4.07 3.34
CA LEU A 20 -0.50 3.56 2.15
C LEU A 20 -0.08 4.69 1.20
N LEU A 21 -0.97 5.65 0.94
CA LEU A 21 -0.69 6.83 0.10
C LEU A 21 0.47 7.66 0.64
N ASP A 22 0.42 7.99 1.93
CA ASP A 22 1.37 8.90 2.55
C ASP A 22 2.77 8.26 2.61
N ASN A 23 2.83 6.99 3.02
CA ASN A 23 4.09 6.28 3.17
C ASN A 23 4.68 5.84 1.82
N MET A 24 3.87 5.43 0.84
CA MET A 24 4.41 4.90 -0.41
C MET A 24 5.14 5.96 -1.21
N ARG A 25 4.54 7.12 -1.44
CA ARG A 25 5.19 8.18 -2.25
C ARG A 25 6.50 8.63 -1.61
N ARG A 26 6.49 8.81 -0.29
CA ARG A 26 7.68 9.21 0.47
C ARG A 26 8.74 8.11 0.47
N SER A 27 8.34 6.85 0.65
CA SER A 27 9.29 5.72 0.66
C SER A 27 9.91 5.48 -0.71
N VAL A 28 9.12 5.52 -1.79
CA VAL A 28 9.62 5.38 -3.18
C VAL A 28 10.63 6.48 -3.51
N CYS A 29 10.32 7.73 -3.14
CA CYS A 29 11.21 8.86 -3.34
C CYS A 29 12.50 8.74 -2.49
N TYR A 30 12.35 8.45 -1.19
CA TYR A 30 13.47 8.33 -0.26
C TYR A 30 14.43 7.20 -0.64
N LEU A 31 13.88 6.04 -1.03
CA LEU A 31 14.63 4.87 -1.45
C LEU A 31 15.14 4.98 -2.90
N LYS A 32 14.82 6.06 -3.62
CA LYS A 32 15.18 6.28 -5.03
C LYS A 32 14.81 5.08 -5.92
N LEU A 33 13.63 4.49 -5.67
CA LEU A 33 13.20 3.34 -6.44
C LEU A 33 12.90 3.75 -7.89
N CYS A 34 13.32 2.91 -8.83
CA CYS A 34 13.03 3.10 -10.25
C CYS A 34 11.51 3.10 -10.50
N ARG A 35 11.06 3.70 -11.61
CA ARG A 35 9.63 3.78 -11.98
C ARG A 35 8.92 2.43 -12.04
N SER A 36 9.67 1.33 -12.17
CA SER A 36 9.16 -0.05 -12.24
C SER A 36 9.12 -0.76 -10.89
N TRP A 37 9.02 -0.03 -9.78
CA TRP A 37 8.89 -0.64 -8.46
C TRP A 37 7.55 -1.37 -8.32
N VAL A 38 7.56 -2.45 -7.53
CA VAL A 38 6.38 -3.25 -7.24
C VAL A 38 6.11 -3.24 -5.74
N MET A 39 4.83 -3.13 -5.38
CA MET A 39 4.36 -3.29 -4.02
C MET A 39 4.06 -4.76 -3.76
N LYS A 40 4.65 -5.34 -2.72
CA LYS A 40 4.26 -6.65 -2.20
C LYS A 40 3.42 -6.47 -0.93
N HIS A 41 2.32 -7.21 -0.82
CA HIS A 41 1.44 -7.22 0.35
C HIS A 41 1.04 -8.66 0.69
N ASN A 42 0.67 -8.94 1.94
CA ASN A 42 0.09 -10.22 2.36
C ASN A 42 -1.37 -10.28 1.93
N HIS A 43 -1.78 -11.34 1.23
CA HIS A 43 -3.16 -11.54 0.78
C HIS A 43 -4.14 -11.91 1.92
N ASP A 44 -3.91 -11.43 3.15
CA ASP A 44 -4.84 -11.65 4.25
C ASP A 44 -6.16 -10.95 3.93
N SER A 45 -7.17 -11.75 3.63
CA SER A 45 -8.46 -11.33 3.07
C SER A 45 -9.22 -10.33 3.93
N LYS A 46 -8.86 -10.18 5.22
CA LYS A 46 -9.54 -9.29 6.17
C LYS A 46 -9.52 -7.81 5.75
N TYR A 47 -8.45 -7.37 5.08
CA TYR A 47 -8.31 -5.97 4.64
C TYR A 47 -8.43 -5.82 3.11
N TRP A 48 -8.56 -6.94 2.39
CA TRP A 48 -8.69 -6.98 0.93
C TRP A 48 -10.15 -6.77 0.51
N SER A 49 -10.67 -5.58 0.74
CA SER A 49 -11.95 -5.21 0.16
C SER A 49 -11.78 -4.91 -1.33
N LYS A 50 -12.79 -5.26 -2.15
CA LYS A 50 -12.86 -4.90 -3.58
C LYS A 50 -12.52 -3.43 -3.83
N TYR A 51 -12.88 -2.56 -2.88
CA TYR A 51 -12.60 -1.13 -2.87
C TYR A 51 -11.09 -0.80 -2.85
N ILE A 52 -10.27 -1.53 -2.09
CA ILE A 52 -8.81 -1.34 -2.03
C ILE A 52 -8.16 -1.71 -3.37
N THR A 53 -8.57 -2.83 -3.96
CA THR A 53 -8.03 -3.33 -5.23
C THR A 53 -8.33 -2.36 -6.37
N GLU A 54 -9.58 -1.89 -6.47
CA GLU A 54 -9.96 -0.88 -7.46
C GLU A 54 -9.21 0.44 -7.26
N TRP A 55 -9.01 0.84 -6.00
CA TRP A 55 -8.25 2.05 -5.68
C TRP A 55 -6.77 1.93 -6.06
N LEU A 56 -6.12 0.80 -5.76
CA LEU A 56 -4.72 0.52 -6.15
C LEU A 56 -4.54 0.58 -7.67
N GLN A 57 -5.46 -0.04 -8.41
CA GLN A 57 -5.47 0.01 -9.88
C GLN A 57 -5.59 1.45 -10.40
N LYS A 58 -6.48 2.27 -9.81
CA LYS A 58 -6.63 3.70 -10.17
C LYS A 58 -5.36 4.51 -9.87
N THR A 59 -4.67 4.20 -8.78
CA THR A 59 -3.42 4.88 -8.41
C THR A 59 -2.20 4.48 -9.22
N LYS A 60 -2.34 3.56 -10.20
CA LYS A 60 -1.27 3.05 -11.07
C LYS A 60 -0.09 2.46 -10.29
N ILE A 61 -0.40 1.83 -9.16
CA ILE A 61 0.60 1.14 -8.34
C ILE A 61 0.71 -0.29 -8.85
N CYS A 62 1.92 -0.73 -9.18
CA CYS A 62 2.18 -2.10 -9.59
C CYS A 62 2.15 -3.00 -8.35
N LEU A 63 1.08 -3.78 -8.19
CA LEU A 63 0.96 -4.79 -7.14
C LEU A 63 1.59 -6.09 -7.63
N LEU A 64 2.41 -6.72 -6.79
CA LEU A 64 2.89 -8.08 -7.00
C LEU A 64 1.80 -9.06 -6.55
N GLU A 65 1.24 -9.82 -7.49
CA GLU A 65 0.34 -10.93 -7.17
C GLU A 65 1.11 -12.01 -6.40
N TRP A 66 0.57 -12.43 -5.26
CA TRP A 66 1.11 -13.51 -4.45
C TRP A 66 0.20 -14.75 -4.58
N PRO A 67 0.76 -15.96 -4.77
CA PRO A 67 -0.02 -17.20 -4.86
C PRO A 67 -0.68 -17.59 -3.54
#